data_AF-T1F1X5-F1
#
_entry.id   AF-T1F1X5-F1
#
_cell.length_a   1.000
_cell.length_b   1.000
_cell.length_c   1.000
_cell.angle_alpha   90.00
_cell.angle_beta   90.00
_cell.angle_gamma   90.00
#
_symmetry.space_group_name_H-M   'P 1'
#
loop_
_entity.id
_entity.type
_entity.pdbx_description
1 polymer ?
#
loop_
_entity_poly.entity_id
_entity_poly.type
_entity_poly.pdbx_seq_one_letter_code
_entity_poly.pdbx_strand_id
1 'polypeptide(L)'
;MSKNSLPLDLNKKLWESNLVRFEKAKNSKKYAKIVDSLDQMNKMPTKQHILDKFKCLAANVKSRKERVVIVIKEVKILWKKLNLPIQKGKSRVERKIENVLNKYEKDSRKPGTQDFTNLFNVTDKNGEWLCQKDKAFYNLQMSTNGRAGYCTTIEDTQGVHPRKLKLIKQKVSQDTKDDLNSEDEEQQRVSQDTKDDLSSKDEEHFNTEEEK
;
A
#
# COMPACT_ATOMS: atom_id res chain seq x y z
N MET A 1 5.46 -45.10 55.92
CA MET A 1 5.13 -43.76 55.38
C MET A 1 5.82 -43.56 54.04
N SER A 2 5.10 -42.99 53.07
CA SER A 2 5.53 -42.52 51.74
C SER A 2 6.07 -43.51 50.70
N LYS A 3 5.16 -44.11 49.92
CA LYS A 3 5.46 -44.65 48.58
C LYS A 3 4.34 -44.33 47.60
N ASN A 4 4.00 -43.06 47.37
CA ASN A 4 3.00 -42.68 46.35
C ASN A 4 3.31 -41.37 45.58
N SER A 5 4.46 -40.70 45.80
CA SER A 5 4.72 -39.36 45.23
C SER A 5 5.34 -39.34 43.83
N LEU A 6 6.00 -40.42 43.39
CA LEU A 6 6.73 -40.45 42.11
C LEU A 6 5.85 -40.25 40.85
N PRO A 7 4.64 -40.82 40.75
CA PRO A 7 3.80 -40.65 39.55
C PRO A 7 3.20 -39.24 39.45
N LEU A 8 2.93 -38.61 40.59
CA LEU A 8 2.33 -37.27 40.66
C LEU A 8 3.31 -36.19 40.19
N ASP A 9 4.58 -36.29 40.59
CA ASP A 9 5.61 -35.34 40.15
C ASP A 9 5.92 -35.44 38.65
N LEU A 10 5.89 -36.65 38.08
CA LEU A 10 6.05 -36.87 36.64
C LEU A 10 4.90 -36.25 35.85
N ASN A 11 3.66 -36.48 36.29
CA ASN A 11 2.48 -35.89 35.65
C ASN A 11 2.48 -34.36 35.76
N LYS A 12 2.88 -33.80 36.91
CA LYS A 12 3.00 -32.36 37.11
C LYS A 12 3.98 -31.73 36.11
N LYS A 13 5.18 -32.31 35.97
CA LYS A 13 6.19 -31.85 34.99
C LYS A 13 5.71 -31.96 33.54
N LEU A 14 4.97 -33.02 33.21
CA LEU A 14 4.38 -33.21 31.89
C LEU A 14 3.33 -32.14 31.59
N TRP A 15 2.47 -31.84 32.56
CA TRP A 15 1.47 -30.78 32.49
C TRP A 15 2.10 -29.40 32.35
N GLU A 16 3.11 -29.08 33.15
CA GLU A 16 3.84 -27.81 33.06
C GLU A 16 4.52 -27.65 31.69
N SER A 17 5.17 -28.69 31.17
CA SER A 17 5.79 -28.67 29.84
C SER A 17 4.76 -28.50 28.72
N ASN A 18 3.61 -29.16 28.83
CA ASN A 18 2.49 -29.02 27.89
C ASN A 18 1.88 -27.62 27.95
N LEU A 19 1.75 -27.03 29.14
CA LEU A 19 1.25 -25.67 29.33
C LEU A 19 2.20 -24.64 28.72
N VAL A 20 3.51 -24.79 28.93
CA VAL A 20 4.54 -23.95 28.31
C VAL A 20 4.54 -24.10 26.80
N ARG A 21 4.41 -25.32 26.27
CA ARG A 21 4.26 -25.56 24.82
C ARG A 21 2.99 -24.91 24.28
N PHE A 22 1.88 -25.03 24.99
CA PHE A 22 0.60 -24.46 24.59
C PHE A 22 0.64 -22.93 24.58
N GLU A 23 1.17 -22.30 25.62
CA GLU A 23 1.34 -20.84 25.68
C GLU A 23 2.33 -20.34 24.62
N LYS A 24 3.46 -21.04 24.38
CA LYS A 24 4.36 -20.72 23.26
C LYS A 24 3.66 -20.85 21.90
N ALA A 25 2.88 -21.90 21.68
CA ALA A 25 2.13 -22.10 20.43
C ALA A 25 1.03 -21.03 20.26
N LYS A 26 0.35 -20.64 21.34
CA LYS A 26 -0.67 -19.58 21.36
C LYS A 26 -0.06 -18.21 21.09
N ASN A 27 1.09 -17.90 21.69
CA ASN A 27 1.77 -16.63 21.49
C ASN A 27 2.45 -16.54 20.12
N SER A 28 2.90 -17.66 19.54
CA SER A 28 3.34 -17.69 18.12
C SER A 28 2.25 -17.27 17.14
N LYS A 29 0.97 -17.45 17.50
CA LYS A 29 -0.19 -17.04 16.70
C LYS A 29 -0.60 -15.58 16.91
N LYS A 30 -0.04 -14.87 17.90
CA LYS A 30 -0.50 -13.53 18.33
C LYS A 30 0.31 -12.35 17.80
N TYR A 31 1.46 -12.57 17.18
CA TYR A 31 2.18 -11.48 16.51
C TYR A 31 1.62 -11.28 15.10
N ALA A 32 0.35 -10.88 15.00
CA ALA A 32 -0.07 -10.12 13.85
C ALA A 32 0.70 -8.80 13.95
N LYS A 33 1.79 -8.65 13.18
CA LYS A 33 2.29 -7.32 12.83
C LYS A 33 1.06 -6.47 12.55
N ILE A 34 0.93 -5.32 13.18
CA ILE A 34 -0.10 -4.35 12.81
C ILE A 34 0.10 -4.12 11.32
N VAL A 35 -0.79 -4.70 10.52
CA VAL A 35 -0.67 -4.65 9.07
C VAL A 35 -1.21 -3.29 8.70
N ASP A 36 -0.30 -2.38 8.36
CA ASP A 36 -0.64 -1.11 7.73
C ASP A 36 -1.61 -1.39 6.57
N SER A 37 -2.67 -0.61 6.48
CA SER A 37 -3.66 -0.80 5.42
C SER A 37 -2.97 -0.74 4.05
N LEU A 38 -3.41 -1.59 3.11
CA LEU A 38 -2.66 -1.75 1.84
C LEU A 38 -2.58 -0.44 1.05
N ASP A 39 -3.56 0.43 1.20
CA ASP A 39 -3.63 1.77 0.61
C ASP A 39 -2.56 2.74 1.15
N GLN A 40 -2.11 2.56 2.38
CA GLN A 40 -1.07 3.40 2.99
C GLN A 40 0.33 3.09 2.44
N MET A 41 0.51 1.92 1.81
CA MET A 41 1.79 1.55 1.22
C MET A 41 2.22 2.52 0.11
N ASN A 42 3.54 2.70 -0.02
CA ASN A 42 4.18 3.48 -1.09
C ASN A 42 4.89 2.58 -2.12
N LYS A 43 4.64 1.26 -2.07
CA LYS A 43 5.28 0.23 -2.90
C LYS A 43 4.29 -0.86 -3.27
N MET A 44 4.59 -1.63 -4.31
CA MET A 44 3.79 -2.82 -4.64
C MET A 44 3.82 -3.83 -3.48
N PRO A 45 2.66 -4.39 -3.10
CA PRO A 45 2.56 -5.34 -2.01
C PRO A 45 3.07 -6.71 -2.44
N THR A 46 3.54 -7.50 -1.46
CA THR A 46 3.82 -8.93 -1.65
C THR A 46 2.52 -9.72 -1.48
N LYS A 47 2.51 -10.98 -1.93
CA LYS A 47 1.38 -11.88 -1.64
C LYS A 47 1.17 -12.06 -0.14
N GLN A 48 2.25 -12.03 0.64
CA GLN A 48 2.18 -12.09 2.10
C GLN A 48 1.39 -10.89 2.68
N HIS A 49 1.61 -9.67 2.21
CA HIS A 49 0.84 -8.50 2.68
C HIS A 49 -0.67 -8.65 2.41
N ILE A 50 -1.04 -9.22 1.25
CA ILE A 50 -2.44 -9.50 0.93
C ILE A 50 -3.04 -10.52 1.92
N LEU A 51 -2.29 -11.58 2.24
CA LEU A 51 -2.72 -12.59 3.21
C LEU A 51 -2.84 -12.02 4.62
N ASP A 52 -1.87 -11.23 5.05
CA ASP A 52 -1.85 -10.65 6.39
C ASP A 52 -3.00 -9.66 6.56
N LYS A 53 -3.26 -8.80 5.57
CA LYS A 53 -4.45 -7.93 5.58
C LYS A 53 -5.74 -8.73 5.64
N PHE A 54 -5.87 -9.77 4.82
CA PHE A 54 -7.06 -10.64 4.83
C PHE A 54 -7.29 -11.34 6.18
N LYS A 55 -6.21 -11.75 6.87
CA LYS A 55 -6.26 -12.33 8.21
C LYS A 55 -6.66 -11.29 9.26
N CYS A 56 -6.10 -10.09 9.20
CA CYS A 56 -6.46 -8.99 10.10
C CYS A 56 -7.94 -8.65 10.00
N LEU A 57 -8.50 -8.65 8.79
CA LEU A 57 -9.93 -8.40 8.57
C LEU A 57 -10.84 -9.48 9.19
N ALA A 58 -10.32 -10.67 9.52
CA ALA A 58 -11.10 -11.75 10.15
C ALA A 58 -11.64 -11.36 11.54
N ALA A 59 -10.98 -10.43 12.22
CA ALA A 59 -11.42 -9.94 13.53
C ALA A 59 -12.73 -9.13 13.42
N ASN A 60 -12.91 -8.39 12.33
CA ASN A 60 -14.02 -7.45 12.17
C ASN A 60 -15.11 -7.97 11.22
N VAL A 61 -14.74 -8.78 10.22
CA VAL A 61 -15.65 -9.23 9.15
C VAL A 61 -15.63 -10.75 9.06
N LYS A 62 -16.79 -11.36 9.37
CA LYS A 62 -16.94 -12.83 9.37
C LYS A 62 -16.95 -13.40 7.95
N SER A 63 -17.63 -12.74 7.01
CA SER A 63 -17.80 -13.21 5.65
C SER A 63 -16.49 -13.17 4.86
N ARG A 64 -16.13 -14.30 4.22
CA ARG A 64 -14.97 -14.38 3.32
C ARG A 64 -15.12 -13.43 2.14
N LYS A 65 -16.30 -13.40 1.52
CA LYS A 65 -16.57 -12.58 0.33
C LYS A 65 -16.42 -11.09 0.62
N GLU A 66 -16.94 -10.63 1.75
CA GLU A 66 -16.82 -9.23 2.18
C GLU A 66 -15.36 -8.86 2.45
N ARG A 67 -14.58 -9.74 3.10
CA ARG A 67 -13.13 -9.52 3.29
C ARG A 67 -12.39 -9.38 1.97
N VAL A 68 -12.70 -10.22 0.98
CA VAL A 68 -12.10 -10.12 -0.36
C VAL A 68 -12.47 -8.79 -1.01
N VAL A 69 -13.72 -8.33 -0.91
CA VAL A 69 -14.16 -7.03 -1.45
C VAL A 69 -13.38 -5.87 -0.83
N ILE A 70 -13.14 -5.88 0.48
CA ILE A 70 -12.36 -4.85 1.17
C ILE A 70 -10.91 -4.83 0.64
N VAL A 71 -10.27 -6.00 0.55
CA VAL A 71 -8.89 -6.10 0.01
C VAL A 71 -8.83 -5.63 -1.45
N ILE A 72 -9.82 -5.96 -2.27
CA ILE A 72 -9.90 -5.46 -3.66
C ILE A 72 -9.97 -3.94 -3.70
N LYS A 73 -10.76 -3.31 -2.82
CA LYS A 73 -10.88 -1.85 -2.75
C LYS A 73 -9.54 -1.22 -2.38
N GLU A 74 -8.87 -1.71 -1.34
CA GLU A 74 -7.56 -1.18 -0.93
C GLU A 74 -6.49 -1.36 -2.02
N VAL A 75 -6.44 -2.53 -2.67
CA VAL A 75 -5.53 -2.77 -3.81
C VAL A 75 -5.80 -1.80 -4.95
N LYS A 76 -7.06 -1.51 -5.28
CA LYS A 76 -7.38 -0.53 -6.33
C LYS A 76 -6.95 0.88 -5.96
N ILE A 77 -7.11 1.28 -4.71
CA ILE A 77 -6.66 2.58 -4.21
C ILE A 77 -5.13 2.67 -4.31
N LEU A 78 -4.41 1.64 -3.86
CA LEU A 78 -2.96 1.58 -3.95
C LEU A 78 -2.47 1.67 -5.40
N TRP A 79 -3.07 0.95 -6.34
CA TRP A 79 -2.65 1.00 -7.75
C TRP A 79 -2.90 2.37 -8.38
N LYS A 80 -3.98 3.06 -7.99
CA LYS A 80 -4.22 4.46 -8.38
C LYS A 80 -3.12 5.37 -7.81
N LYS A 81 -2.79 5.23 -6.53
CA LYS A 81 -1.72 6.00 -5.86
C LYS A 81 -0.35 5.77 -6.53
N LEU A 82 -0.08 4.56 -7.01
CA LEU A 82 1.16 4.22 -7.69
C LEU A 82 1.16 4.58 -9.20
N ASN A 83 0.09 5.18 -9.72
CA ASN A 83 -0.06 5.50 -11.15
C ASN A 83 0.15 4.29 -12.08
N LEU A 84 -0.21 3.09 -11.62
CA LEU A 84 -0.02 1.85 -12.38
C LEU A 84 -1.29 1.47 -13.15
N PRO A 85 -1.19 1.11 -14.45
CA PRO A 85 -2.35 0.66 -15.21
C PRO A 85 -2.90 -0.62 -14.62
N ILE A 86 -4.17 -0.60 -14.21
CA ILE A 86 -4.85 -1.79 -13.68
C ILE A 86 -5.43 -2.58 -14.86
N GLN A 87 -5.30 -3.90 -14.83
CA GLN A 87 -5.94 -4.77 -15.83
C GLN A 87 -7.44 -4.51 -15.92
N LYS A 88 -7.91 -4.18 -17.13
CA LYS A 88 -9.33 -3.92 -17.40
C LYS A 88 -10.15 -5.19 -17.07
N GLY A 89 -11.11 -5.05 -16.14
CA GLY A 89 -12.02 -6.13 -15.74
C GLY A 89 -12.14 -6.30 -14.21
N LYS A 90 -13.37 -6.15 -13.68
CA LYS A 90 -13.68 -6.29 -12.25
C LYS A 90 -13.20 -7.62 -11.66
N SER A 91 -13.33 -8.71 -12.42
CA SER A 91 -13.05 -10.09 -11.97
C SER A 91 -11.57 -10.49 -11.93
N ARG A 92 -10.64 -9.73 -12.54
CA ARG A 92 -9.25 -10.17 -12.66
C ARG A 92 -8.43 -9.95 -11.38
N VAL A 93 -8.64 -8.81 -10.73
CA VAL A 93 -8.06 -8.52 -9.42
C VAL A 93 -8.59 -9.51 -8.38
N GLU A 94 -9.91 -9.75 -8.40
CA GLU A 94 -10.59 -10.72 -7.55
C GLU A 94 -10.01 -12.13 -7.72
N ARG A 95 -9.98 -12.66 -8.95
CA ARG A 95 -9.38 -13.98 -9.23
C ARG A 95 -7.93 -14.07 -8.77
N LYS A 96 -7.13 -13.01 -8.91
CA LYS A 96 -5.73 -13.01 -8.44
C LYS A 96 -5.65 -13.08 -6.92
N ILE A 97 -6.50 -12.36 -6.21
CA ILE A 97 -6.58 -12.42 -4.73
C ILE A 97 -7.07 -13.80 -4.29
N GLU A 98 -8.14 -14.31 -4.89
CA GLU A 98 -8.66 -15.65 -4.61
C GLU A 98 -7.63 -16.74 -4.85
N ASN A 99 -6.83 -16.64 -5.93
CA ASN A 99 -5.76 -17.58 -6.20
C ASN A 99 -4.68 -17.57 -5.11
N VAL A 100 -4.34 -16.39 -4.56
CA VAL A 100 -3.40 -16.29 -3.42
C VAL A 100 -4.01 -16.92 -2.17
N LEU A 101 -5.30 -16.68 -1.90
CA LEU A 101 -6.01 -17.26 -0.75
C LEU A 101 -6.15 -18.78 -0.85
N ASN A 102 -6.52 -19.30 -2.03
CA ASN A 102 -6.67 -20.73 -2.28
C ASN A 102 -5.34 -21.47 -2.16
N LYS A 103 -4.23 -20.82 -2.57
CA LYS A 103 -2.87 -21.34 -2.36
C LYS A 103 -2.57 -21.46 -0.87
N TYR A 104 -2.79 -20.38 -0.12
CA TYR A 104 -2.62 -20.38 1.33
C TYR A 104 -3.46 -21.44 2.05
N GLU A 105 -4.71 -21.66 1.64
CA GLU A 105 -5.56 -22.71 2.20
C GLU A 105 -5.03 -24.12 1.92
N LYS A 106 -4.49 -24.37 0.73
CA LYS A 106 -3.86 -25.64 0.41
C LYS A 106 -2.61 -25.86 1.28
N ASP A 107 -1.77 -24.83 1.43
CA ASP A 107 -0.54 -24.92 2.21
C ASP A 107 -0.79 -25.08 3.72
N SER A 108 -1.84 -24.45 4.24
CA SER A 108 -2.24 -24.65 5.65
C SER A 108 -2.75 -26.06 5.94
N ARG A 109 -3.31 -26.76 4.95
CA ARG A 109 -3.77 -28.17 5.08
C ARG A 109 -2.64 -29.16 4.86
N LYS A 110 -1.71 -28.86 3.96
CA LYS A 110 -0.52 -29.65 3.67
C LYS A 110 0.66 -28.68 3.52
N PRO A 111 1.50 -28.50 4.54
CA PRO A 111 2.62 -27.57 4.45
C PRO A 111 3.53 -27.98 3.29
N GLY A 112 3.52 -27.15 2.25
CA GLY A 112 4.35 -27.31 1.05
C GLY A 112 5.30 -26.12 0.88
N THR A 113 6.12 -26.19 -0.16
CA THR A 113 7.14 -25.18 -0.52
C THR A 113 6.53 -23.96 -1.21
N GLN A 114 5.44 -23.39 -0.69
CA GLN A 114 4.87 -22.19 -1.30
C GLN A 114 5.47 -20.92 -0.73
N ASP A 115 5.95 -20.09 -1.66
CA ASP A 115 6.60 -18.84 -1.35
C ASP A 115 5.68 -17.63 -1.61
N PHE A 116 5.26 -17.00 -0.51
CA PHE A 116 4.44 -15.79 -0.50
C PHE A 116 5.26 -14.49 -0.47
N THR A 117 6.60 -14.56 -0.49
CA THR A 117 7.48 -13.38 -0.57
C THR A 117 7.45 -12.69 -1.93
N ASN A 118 6.91 -13.37 -2.94
CA ASN A 118 6.76 -12.84 -4.29
C ASN A 118 5.80 -11.65 -4.34
N LEU A 119 6.12 -10.66 -5.18
CA LEU A 119 5.26 -9.52 -5.48
C LEU A 119 3.85 -9.94 -5.96
N PHE A 120 2.85 -9.20 -5.49
CA PHE A 120 1.48 -9.26 -5.99
C PHE A 120 1.30 -8.22 -7.10
N ASN A 121 1.04 -8.68 -8.32
CA ASN A 121 1.02 -7.82 -9.50
C ASN A 121 -0.33 -7.91 -10.23
N VAL A 122 -1.09 -6.81 -10.24
CA VAL A 122 -2.34 -6.66 -11.02
C VAL A 122 -2.20 -5.67 -12.19
N THR A 123 -0.97 -5.22 -12.46
CA THR A 123 -0.68 -4.25 -13.52
C THR A 123 -0.90 -4.86 -14.90
N ASP A 124 -1.46 -4.07 -15.81
CA ASP A 124 -1.56 -4.40 -17.23
C ASP A 124 -0.27 -3.99 -17.95
N LYS A 125 0.46 -4.96 -18.48
CA LYS A 125 1.71 -4.66 -19.21
C LYS A 125 1.45 -3.87 -20.49
N ASN A 126 0.28 -4.07 -21.08
CA ASN A 126 -0.15 -3.42 -22.32
C ASN A 126 -1.10 -2.24 -22.05
N GLY A 127 -1.29 -1.87 -20.78
CA GLY A 127 -2.12 -0.73 -20.42
C GLY A 127 -1.50 0.60 -20.80
N GLU A 128 -2.31 1.66 -20.76
CA GLU A 128 -1.86 3.04 -20.92
C GLU A 128 -1.05 3.46 -19.69
N TRP A 129 0.20 3.84 -19.91
CA TRP A 129 1.09 4.37 -18.89
C TRP A 129 1.01 5.90 -18.94
N LEU A 130 0.84 6.54 -17.78
CA LEU A 130 0.82 8.00 -17.68
C LEU A 130 2.12 8.62 -18.19
N CYS A 131 3.27 8.03 -17.82
CA CYS A 131 4.55 8.45 -18.37
C CYS A 131 5.60 7.32 -18.40
N GLN A 132 6.70 7.56 -19.12
CA GLN A 132 7.83 6.63 -19.19
C GLN A 132 8.54 6.47 -17.83
N LYS A 133 8.50 7.50 -16.97
CA LYS A 133 9.07 7.45 -15.60
C LYS A 133 8.32 6.43 -14.73
N ASP A 134 6.99 6.37 -14.83
CA ASP A 134 6.16 5.40 -14.11
C ASP A 134 6.44 3.97 -14.55
N LYS A 135 6.60 3.76 -15.86
CA LYS A 135 7.01 2.46 -16.42
C LYS A 135 8.39 2.03 -15.92
N ALA A 136 9.35 2.96 -15.88
CA ALA A 136 10.68 2.69 -15.32
C ALA A 136 10.63 2.41 -13.81
N PHE A 137 9.76 3.11 -13.08
CA PHE A 137 9.53 2.89 -11.65
C PHE A 137 8.91 1.53 -11.38
N TYR A 138 7.88 1.13 -12.13
CA TYR A 138 7.32 -0.22 -12.09
C TYR A 138 8.38 -1.30 -12.31
N ASN A 139 9.21 -1.17 -13.36
CA ASN A 139 10.28 -2.11 -13.64
C ASN A 139 11.30 -2.18 -12.50
N LEU A 140 11.61 -1.04 -11.87
CA LEU A 140 12.48 -0.97 -10.71
C LEU A 140 11.88 -1.74 -9.52
N GLN A 141 10.60 -1.55 -9.21
CA GLN A 141 9.91 -2.30 -8.16
C GLN A 141 9.92 -3.81 -8.44
N MET A 142 9.60 -4.21 -9.68
CA MET A 142 9.66 -5.61 -10.11
C MET A 142 11.07 -6.19 -9.93
N SER A 143 12.12 -5.43 -10.27
CA SER A 143 13.52 -5.87 -10.19
C SER A 143 14.08 -5.92 -8.76
N THR A 144 13.41 -5.28 -7.80
CA THR A 144 13.79 -5.20 -6.39
C THR A 144 12.80 -5.97 -5.50
N ASN A 145 11.88 -6.74 -6.09
CA ASN A 145 10.80 -7.45 -5.41
C ASN A 145 10.01 -6.55 -4.42
N GLY A 146 9.76 -5.30 -4.82
CA GLY A 146 8.98 -4.33 -4.03
C GLY A 146 9.78 -3.65 -2.92
N ARG A 147 11.11 -3.81 -2.84
CA ARG A 147 11.92 -3.04 -1.88
C ARG A 147 11.95 -1.55 -2.23
N ALA A 148 11.99 -1.23 -3.53
CA ALA A 148 11.86 0.15 -4.01
C ALA A 148 10.39 0.60 -4.00
N GLY A 149 10.14 1.83 -3.59
CA GLY A 149 8.83 2.48 -3.49
C GLY A 149 8.99 4.01 -3.48
N TYR A 150 7.89 4.74 -3.37
CA TYR A 150 7.95 6.18 -3.12
C TYR A 150 8.49 6.41 -1.70
N CYS A 151 9.41 7.35 -1.55
CA CYS A 151 10.08 7.70 -0.28
C CYS A 151 10.87 6.54 0.40
N THR A 152 11.47 5.61 -0.37
CA THR A 152 12.33 4.59 0.25
C THR A 152 13.58 5.18 0.86
N THR A 153 13.82 4.90 2.14
CA THR A 153 15.05 5.28 2.85
C THR A 153 16.19 4.34 2.48
N ILE A 154 17.43 4.74 2.80
CA ILE A 154 18.65 3.95 2.50
C ILE A 154 18.58 2.56 3.18
N GLU A 155 17.92 2.48 4.34
CA GLU A 155 17.70 1.25 5.11
C GLU A 155 16.86 0.20 4.36
N ASP A 156 15.79 0.63 3.68
CA ASP A 156 14.93 -0.24 2.85
C ASP A 156 15.68 -0.85 1.65
N THR A 157 16.82 -0.26 1.28
CA THR A 157 17.63 -0.66 0.13
C THR A 157 18.85 -1.51 0.49
N GLN A 158 19.05 -1.89 1.76
CA GLN A 158 20.11 -2.81 2.15
C GLN A 158 20.02 -4.12 1.34
N GLY A 159 21.11 -4.47 0.65
CA GLY A 159 21.19 -5.66 -0.22
C GLY A 159 20.74 -5.45 -1.68
N VAL A 160 20.33 -4.24 -2.07
CA VAL A 160 20.10 -3.90 -3.48
C VAL A 160 21.45 -3.58 -4.15
N HIS A 161 21.72 -4.19 -5.31
CA HIS A 161 22.99 -4.02 -6.02
C HIS A 161 23.30 -2.53 -6.32
N PRO A 162 24.56 -2.07 -6.17
CA PRO A 162 24.94 -0.64 -6.30
C PRO A 162 24.47 0.03 -7.61
N ARG A 163 24.48 -0.72 -8.72
CA ARG A 163 23.99 -0.24 -10.03
C ARG A 163 22.48 0.11 -10.03
N LYS A 164 21.67 -0.61 -9.24
CA LYS A 164 20.24 -0.34 -9.08
C LYS A 164 19.97 0.79 -8.06
N LEU A 165 20.87 0.99 -7.10
CA LEU A 165 20.82 2.12 -6.17
C LEU A 165 21.04 3.48 -6.85
N LYS A 166 21.94 3.55 -7.85
CA LYS A 166 22.15 4.79 -8.63
C LYS A 166 20.86 5.29 -9.28
N LEU A 167 20.02 4.38 -9.77
CA LEU A 167 18.70 4.70 -10.35
C LEU A 167 17.67 5.20 -9.31
N ILE A 168 17.82 4.81 -8.04
CA ILE A 168 16.96 5.28 -6.93
C ILE A 168 17.40 6.67 -6.49
N LYS A 169 18.71 6.87 -6.24
CA LYS A 169 19.26 8.17 -5.79
C LYS A 169 19.04 9.29 -6.80
N GLN A 170 19.21 9.01 -8.09
CA GLN A 170 19.02 10.01 -9.14
C GLN A 170 17.58 10.52 -9.24
N LYS A 171 16.59 9.70 -8.85
CA LYS A 171 15.17 10.09 -8.86
C LYS A 171 14.79 10.97 -7.66
N VAL A 172 15.35 10.72 -6.48
CA VAL A 172 15.08 11.52 -5.27
C VAL A 172 15.68 12.92 -5.38
N SER A 173 16.83 13.06 -6.04
CA SER A 173 17.50 14.36 -6.22
C SER A 173 16.85 15.27 -7.27
N GLN A 174 15.90 14.77 -8.06
CA GLN A 174 15.21 15.58 -9.08
C GLN A 174 13.99 16.31 -8.50
N ASP A 175 13.35 15.76 -7.47
CA ASP A 175 12.14 16.35 -6.85
C ASP A 175 12.47 17.35 -5.72
N THR A 176 13.75 17.71 -5.51
CA THR A 176 14.18 18.61 -4.42
C THR A 176 14.95 19.85 -4.87
N LYS A 177 15.07 20.09 -6.19
CA LYS A 177 15.88 21.22 -6.71
C LYS A 177 15.12 22.27 -7.51
N ASP A 178 13.85 22.06 -7.84
CA ASP A 178 13.14 22.96 -8.76
C ASP A 178 12.22 24.00 -8.06
N ASP A 179 12.15 24.06 -6.72
CA ASP A 179 11.21 24.96 -6.00
C ASP A 179 11.86 25.98 -5.04
N LEU A 180 13.18 26.21 -5.06
CA LEU A 180 13.83 27.14 -4.09
C LEU A 180 14.80 28.15 -4.71
N ASN A 181 14.59 28.57 -5.96
CA ASN A 181 15.36 29.68 -6.53
C ASN A 181 14.44 30.69 -7.24
N SER A 182 13.69 31.48 -6.46
CA SER A 182 13.40 32.86 -6.85
C SER A 182 13.84 33.76 -5.72
N GLU A 183 15.01 34.36 -5.90
CA GLU A 183 15.59 35.39 -5.05
C GLU A 183 14.67 36.62 -5.07
N ASP A 184 14.18 37.01 -3.88
CA ASP A 184 13.67 38.35 -3.59
C ASP A 184 14.85 39.32 -3.57
N GLU A 185 14.79 40.37 -4.40
CA GLU A 185 15.55 41.61 -4.23
C GLU A 185 14.65 42.81 -4.57
N GLU A 186 14.83 43.86 -3.80
CA GLU A 186 13.86 44.87 -3.41
C GLU A 186 13.79 46.12 -4.33
N GLN A 187 12.58 46.68 -4.41
CA GLN A 187 12.21 48.10 -4.22
C GLN A 187 12.44 49.22 -5.28
N GLN A 188 11.35 50.02 -5.40
CA GLN A 188 11.22 51.49 -5.59
C GLN A 188 11.16 52.13 -7.00
N ARG A 189 10.00 52.72 -7.36
CA ARG A 189 9.75 54.18 -7.45
C ARG A 189 8.30 54.57 -7.90
N VAL A 190 7.51 55.05 -6.93
CA VAL A 190 6.60 56.23 -6.82
C VAL A 190 6.12 57.04 -8.06
N SER A 191 4.77 57.22 -8.14
CA SER A 191 3.86 58.33 -8.60
C SER A 191 4.01 58.92 -10.04
N GLN A 192 3.01 59.48 -10.77
CA GLN A 192 1.78 60.22 -10.41
C GLN A 192 0.88 60.55 -11.67
N ASP A 193 -0.46 60.60 -11.48
CA ASP A 193 -1.56 61.40 -12.10
C ASP A 193 -1.74 61.74 -13.61
N THR A 194 -3.03 61.72 -14.03
CA THR A 194 -3.87 62.75 -14.75
C THR A 194 -4.73 62.07 -15.86
N LYS A 195 -6.00 61.68 -15.64
CA LYS A 195 -7.31 62.39 -15.66
C LYS A 195 -8.10 62.35 -16.99
N ASP A 196 -9.39 62.03 -16.83
CA ASP A 196 -10.61 62.45 -17.55
C ASP A 196 -10.82 61.95 -19.01
N ASP A 197 -11.99 61.51 -19.50
CA ASP A 197 -13.37 61.94 -19.22
C ASP A 197 -14.46 60.92 -19.68
N LEU A 198 -15.46 60.75 -18.82
CA LEU A 198 -16.94 60.69 -18.99
C LEU A 198 -17.66 60.00 -20.18
N SER A 199 -18.64 59.14 -19.84
CA SER A 199 -20.10 59.24 -20.15
C SER A 199 -20.74 57.84 -20.01
N SER A 200 -21.40 57.46 -18.91
CA SER A 200 -22.73 57.83 -18.38
C SER A 200 -23.92 57.12 -19.05
N LYS A 201 -24.70 56.39 -18.23
CA LYS A 201 -26.15 56.10 -18.32
C LYS A 201 -26.58 55.00 -19.31
N ASP A 202 -27.56 54.14 -19.05
CA ASP A 202 -28.48 53.93 -17.92
C ASP A 202 -29.34 52.68 -18.25
N GLU A 203 -29.89 52.06 -17.20
CA GLU A 203 -31.25 51.48 -17.11
C GLU A 203 -31.56 50.03 -17.55
N GLU A 204 -32.50 49.51 -16.77
CA GLU A 204 -32.85 48.12 -16.47
C GLU A 204 -33.86 47.52 -17.47
N HIS A 205 -34.01 46.19 -17.48
CA HIS A 205 -35.28 45.56 -17.09
C HIS A 205 -35.19 44.02 -17.04
N PHE A 206 -35.59 43.48 -15.89
CA PHE A 206 -36.15 42.13 -15.73
C PHE A 206 -37.47 42.03 -16.50
N ASN A 207 -37.78 40.83 -17.03
CA ASN A 207 -39.11 40.25 -16.92
C ASN A 207 -39.08 38.72 -17.10
N THR A 208 -39.51 38.05 -16.04
CA THR A 208 -40.04 36.70 -15.98
C THR A 208 -41.46 36.73 -16.56
N GLU A 209 -41.87 35.75 -17.35
CA GLU A 209 -43.28 35.38 -17.43
C GLU A 209 -43.46 33.94 -17.92
N GLU A 210 -44.22 33.20 -17.10
CA GLU A 210 -44.94 31.97 -17.46
C GLU A 210 -45.94 32.26 -18.59
N GLU A 211 -46.27 31.26 -19.41
CA GLU A 211 -47.67 30.86 -19.57
C GLU A 211 -47.86 29.54 -20.34
N LYS A 212 -48.75 28.73 -19.77
CA LYS A 212 -49.69 27.73 -20.33
C LYS A 212 -49.17 26.39 -20.85
#